data_AF-A0A957JEF5-F1
#
_entry.id   AF-A0A957JEF5-F1
#
_cell.length_a   1.000
_cell.length_b   1.000
_cell.length_c   1.000
_cell.angle_alpha   90.00
_cell.angle_beta   90.00
_cell.angle_gamma   90.00
#
_symmetry.space_group_name_H-M   'P 1'
#
loop_
_entity.id
_entity.type
_entity.pdbx_description
1 polymer ?
#
loop_
_entity_poly.entity_id
_entity_poly.type
_entity_poly.pdbx_seq_one_letter_code
_entity_poly.pdbx_strand_id
1 'polypeptide(L)'
;MSEYEANWPDPIDDETGDEELFPIWTPPAHGPISVPAEAANLPASSAWTLADGLLFLLLLLATIRNLADLGNMPLSVNEATNALASWLQWQPAGATAPLLPLSPAYLTFTSPLTQLFGSSDAMMRLVPALFGAALVALPWLLRRQLGPVGMLVSSVLILTSPTITAMARTADGSSLALFAALLLAISWIRLYADGDRRWLFSAAAMLGLGLATAPLFYGLLLTGYLGWQLQSRYGLVAEWDRPELNRADWRQAGLTA
;
A
#
# COMPACT_ATOMS: atom_id res chain seq x y z
N MET A 1 76.08 -21.82 -2.39
CA MET A 1 75.55 -21.72 -3.77
C MET A 1 75.17 -23.15 -4.16
N SER A 2 73.89 -23.48 -4.04
CA SER A 2 73.38 -24.84 -4.21
C SER A 2 72.95 -25.06 -5.66
N GLU A 3 73.50 -26.05 -6.33
CA GLU A 3 72.87 -26.66 -7.50
C GLU A 3 72.40 -28.04 -7.05
N TYR A 4 71.09 -28.13 -6.81
CA TYR A 4 70.36 -29.38 -6.63
C TYR A 4 70.17 -29.98 -8.03
N GLU A 5 70.90 -31.05 -8.35
CA GLU A 5 70.63 -31.87 -9.53
C GLU A 5 69.25 -32.53 -9.38
N ALA A 6 68.31 -32.12 -10.23
CA ALA A 6 66.98 -32.72 -10.32
C ALA A 6 67.08 -34.08 -11.01
N ASN A 7 67.06 -35.15 -10.21
CA ASN A 7 66.88 -36.52 -10.68
C ASN A 7 65.43 -36.70 -11.16
N TRP A 8 65.18 -36.53 -12.45
CA TRP A 8 63.90 -36.83 -13.07
C TRP A 8 63.82 -38.34 -13.38
N PRO A 9 62.73 -39.04 -13.03
CA PRO A 9 62.49 -40.38 -13.54
C PRO A 9 62.22 -40.33 -15.05
N ASP A 10 62.65 -41.36 -15.77
CA ASP A 10 62.35 -41.53 -17.20
C ASP A 10 60.82 -41.49 -17.47
N PRO A 11 60.40 -41.10 -18.68
CA PRO A 11 58.99 -41.10 -19.06
C PRO A 11 58.43 -42.52 -18.92
N ILE A 12 57.33 -42.66 -18.18
CA ILE A 12 56.59 -43.92 -18.10
C ILE A 12 55.97 -44.14 -19.48
N ASP A 13 56.40 -45.22 -20.15
CA ASP A 13 55.78 -45.71 -21.37
C ASP A 13 54.30 -46.04 -21.08
N ASP A 14 53.40 -45.27 -21.70
CA ASP A 14 51.95 -45.45 -21.67
C ASP A 14 51.56 -46.65 -22.53
N GLU A 15 51.80 -47.85 -22.01
CA GLU A 15 51.22 -49.08 -22.55
C GLU A 15 50.70 -49.95 -21.40
N THR A 16 49.57 -49.57 -20.83
CA THR A 16 48.61 -50.51 -20.22
C THR A 16 47.28 -49.80 -19.98
N GLY A 17 46.30 -50.14 -20.81
CA GLY A 17 44.98 -49.54 -20.81
C GLY A 17 44.13 -49.96 -19.63
N ASP A 18 44.12 -49.13 -18.59
CA ASP A 18 43.07 -49.11 -17.57
C ASP A 18 42.49 -47.69 -17.49
N GLU A 19 41.46 -47.43 -18.30
CA GLU A 19 40.60 -46.26 -18.18
C GLU A 19 39.81 -46.33 -16.85
N GLU A 20 40.44 -45.97 -15.73
CA GLU A 20 39.70 -45.64 -14.51
C GLU A 20 39.02 -44.27 -14.69
N LEU A 21 37.89 -44.31 -15.40
CA LEU A 21 36.86 -43.30 -15.46
C LEU A 21 36.43 -42.92 -14.03
N PHE A 22 36.89 -41.76 -13.54
CA PHE A 22 36.29 -41.11 -12.37
C PHE A 22 34.77 -41.04 -12.57
N PRO A 23 33.94 -41.59 -11.65
CA PRO A 23 32.50 -41.58 -11.84
C PRO A 23 32.00 -40.13 -11.80
N ILE A 24 31.58 -39.62 -12.96
CA ILE A 24 30.82 -38.37 -13.05
C ILE A 24 29.56 -38.58 -12.21
N TRP A 25 29.45 -37.85 -11.10
CA TRP A 25 28.23 -37.82 -10.31
C TRP A 25 27.07 -37.40 -11.23
N THR A 26 26.16 -38.32 -11.51
CA THR A 26 24.90 -38.03 -12.18
C THR A 26 23.84 -37.89 -11.08
N PRO A 27 23.18 -36.72 -10.96
CA PRO A 27 22.08 -36.59 -10.01
C PRO A 27 21.00 -37.63 -10.35
N PRO A 28 20.40 -38.30 -9.35
CA PRO A 28 19.33 -39.26 -9.60
C PRO A 28 18.19 -38.54 -10.33
N ALA A 29 17.73 -39.13 -11.43
CA ALA A 29 16.58 -38.63 -12.17
C ALA A 29 15.33 -38.68 -11.28
N HIS A 30 15.03 -37.57 -10.60
CA HIS A 30 13.75 -37.40 -9.94
C HIS A 30 12.70 -37.25 -11.03
N GLY A 31 11.80 -38.25 -11.14
CA GLY A 31 10.61 -38.13 -12.00
C GLY A 31 9.84 -36.84 -11.67
N PRO A 32 9.05 -36.30 -12.61
CA PRO A 32 8.33 -35.05 -12.40
C PRO A 32 7.57 -35.13 -11.09
N ILE A 33 7.84 -34.19 -10.19
CA ILE A 33 7.22 -34.11 -8.87
C ILE A 33 5.71 -34.04 -9.12
N SER A 34 5.00 -35.15 -8.84
CA SER A 34 3.55 -35.15 -8.84
C SER A 34 3.12 -34.41 -7.58
N VAL A 35 2.90 -33.11 -7.71
CA VAL A 35 2.23 -32.34 -6.67
C VAL A 35 0.86 -32.98 -6.49
N PRO A 36 0.51 -33.52 -5.30
CA PRO A 36 -0.79 -34.12 -5.10
C PRO A 36 -1.86 -33.08 -5.45
N ALA A 37 -2.81 -33.47 -6.31
CA ALA A 37 -3.90 -32.60 -6.79
C ALA A 37 -4.70 -31.95 -5.64
N GLU A 38 -4.60 -32.51 -4.44
CA GLU A 38 -5.15 -31.99 -3.19
C GLU A 38 -4.60 -30.62 -2.78
N ALA A 39 -3.34 -30.29 -3.11
CA ALA A 39 -2.74 -29.00 -2.75
C ALA A 39 -3.30 -27.82 -3.58
N ALA A 40 -3.96 -28.10 -4.70
CA ALA A 40 -4.60 -27.09 -5.53
C ALA A 40 -6.00 -26.68 -5.01
N ASN A 41 -6.56 -27.42 -4.06
CA ASN A 41 -7.94 -27.25 -3.57
C ASN A 41 -8.00 -26.81 -2.09
N LEU A 42 -7.07 -25.98 -1.62
CA LEU A 42 -7.31 -25.28 -0.35
C LEU A 42 -8.46 -24.29 -0.56
N PRO A 43 -9.63 -24.47 0.10
CA PRO A 43 -10.74 -23.57 -0.05
C PRO A 43 -10.26 -22.18 0.35
N ALA A 44 -10.41 -21.21 -0.55
CA ALA A 44 -10.32 -19.80 -0.23
C ALA A 44 -11.42 -19.51 0.80
N SER A 45 -11.11 -19.70 2.08
CA SER A 45 -12.09 -19.55 3.14
C SER A 45 -12.46 -18.07 3.21
N SER A 46 -13.64 -17.77 2.65
CA SER A 46 -14.39 -16.52 2.83
C SER A 46 -14.98 -16.44 4.23
N ALA A 47 -14.27 -16.95 5.23
CA ALA A 47 -14.62 -16.74 6.62
C ALA A 47 -14.21 -15.30 6.96
N TRP A 48 -15.18 -14.52 7.42
CA TRP A 48 -14.91 -13.26 8.10
C TRP A 48 -13.85 -13.53 9.14
N THR A 49 -12.63 -13.05 8.90
CA THR A 49 -11.54 -13.31 9.83
C THR A 49 -11.78 -12.39 11.03
N LEU A 50 -11.44 -12.80 12.25
CA LEU A 50 -11.49 -11.92 13.43
C LEU A 50 -10.86 -10.54 13.14
N ALA A 51 -9.83 -10.54 12.28
CA ALA A 51 -9.17 -9.34 11.77
C ALA A 51 -10.09 -8.40 10.95
N ASP A 52 -11.00 -8.92 10.12
CA ASP A 52 -11.96 -8.11 9.37
C ASP A 52 -12.95 -7.44 10.34
N GLY A 53 -13.41 -8.17 11.36
CA GLY A 53 -14.28 -7.63 12.41
C GLY A 53 -13.59 -6.54 13.26
N LEU A 54 -12.32 -6.75 13.60
CA LEU A 54 -11.53 -5.75 14.32
C LEU A 54 -11.26 -4.51 13.46
N LEU A 55 -11.00 -4.67 12.16
CA LEU A 55 -10.87 -3.54 11.23
C LEU A 55 -12.18 -2.76 11.12
N PHE A 56 -13.33 -3.43 11.09
CA PHE A 56 -14.63 -2.77 11.13
C PHE A 56 -14.81 -1.95 12.41
N LEU A 57 -14.40 -2.49 13.56
CA LEU A 57 -14.42 -1.75 14.83
C LEU A 57 -13.51 -0.51 14.79
N LEU A 58 -12.31 -0.62 14.21
CA LEU A 58 -11.39 0.51 14.04
C LEU A 58 -11.99 1.59 13.12
N LEU A 59 -12.64 1.18 12.02
CA LEU A 59 -13.34 2.08 11.12
C LEU A 59 -14.51 2.79 11.81
N LEU A 60 -15.29 2.06 12.61
CA LEU A 60 -16.37 2.63 13.42
C LEU A 60 -15.81 3.68 14.39
N LEU A 61 -14.73 3.34 15.10
CA LEU A 61 -14.08 4.24 16.06
C LEU A 61 -13.52 5.49 15.36
N ALA A 62 -12.89 5.33 14.19
CA ALA A 62 -12.43 6.43 13.35
C ALA A 62 -13.58 7.35 12.96
N THR A 63 -14.69 6.76 12.52
CA THR A 63 -15.88 7.50 12.09
C THR A 63 -16.47 8.28 13.26
N ILE A 64 -16.67 7.64 14.41
CA ILE A 64 -17.20 8.30 15.62
C ILE A 64 -16.27 9.43 16.05
N ARG A 65 -14.96 9.20 16.14
CA ARG A 65 -14.00 10.23 16.51
C ARG A 65 -14.01 11.40 15.54
N ASN A 66 -14.03 11.10 14.24
CA ASN A 66 -13.99 12.14 13.22
C ASN A 66 -15.27 12.94 13.25
N LEU A 67 -16.45 12.31 13.33
CA LEU A 67 -17.79 12.92 13.37
C LEU A 67 -18.16 13.55 14.72
N ALA A 68 -17.46 13.18 15.79
CA ALA A 68 -17.68 13.80 17.10
C ALA A 68 -17.26 15.26 17.05
N ASP A 69 -18.14 16.15 17.51
CA ASP A 69 -17.78 17.52 17.83
C ASP A 69 -17.36 18.40 16.64
N LEU A 70 -17.81 18.09 15.41
CA LEU A 70 -17.44 18.87 14.20
C LEU A 70 -17.83 20.35 14.28
N GLY A 71 -18.96 20.65 14.91
CA GLY A 71 -19.56 21.98 14.92
C GLY A 71 -19.14 22.87 16.09
N ASN A 72 -18.34 22.37 17.04
CA ASN A 72 -18.02 23.14 18.25
C ASN A 72 -16.90 24.16 18.05
N MET A 73 -16.07 23.99 17.02
CA MET A 73 -14.98 24.93 16.73
C MET A 73 -15.32 25.80 15.52
N PRO A 74 -15.22 27.14 15.60
CA PRO A 74 -15.48 28.00 14.46
C PRO A 74 -14.53 27.72 13.29
N LEU A 75 -14.98 28.04 12.08
CA LEU A 75 -14.17 27.90 10.86
C LEU A 75 -12.99 28.88 10.87
N SER A 76 -11.81 28.40 10.50
CA SER A 76 -10.68 29.27 10.17
C SER A 76 -10.95 30.04 8.86
N VAL A 77 -10.19 31.11 8.59
CA VAL A 77 -10.37 31.93 7.37
C VAL A 77 -10.24 31.09 6.09
N ASN A 78 -9.30 30.15 6.06
CA ASN A 78 -9.09 29.26 4.91
C ASN A 78 -10.29 28.30 4.73
N GLU A 79 -10.78 27.74 5.83
CA GLU A 79 -11.97 26.88 5.82
C GLU A 79 -13.24 27.63 5.43
N ALA A 80 -13.42 28.84 5.95
CA ALA A 80 -14.55 29.72 5.66
C ALA A 80 -14.61 30.08 4.17
N THR A 81 -13.46 30.25 3.51
CA THR A 81 -13.38 30.55 2.07
C THR A 81 -13.90 29.37 1.23
N ASN A 82 -13.47 28.14 1.55
CA ASN A 82 -13.95 26.93 0.89
C ASN A 82 -15.43 26.65 1.19
N ALA A 83 -15.85 26.87 2.45
CA ALA A 83 -17.24 26.73 2.88
C ALA A 83 -18.17 27.71 2.15
N LEU A 84 -17.79 28.99 2.10
CA LEU A 84 -18.54 30.03 1.41
C LEU A 84 -18.64 29.75 -0.10
N ALA A 85 -17.55 29.34 -0.74
CA ALA A 85 -17.55 28.95 -2.15
C ALA A 85 -18.52 27.79 -2.42
N SER A 86 -18.54 26.77 -1.55
CA SER A 86 -19.43 25.62 -1.72
C SER A 86 -20.92 25.97 -1.58
N TRP A 87 -21.25 26.92 -0.71
CA TRP A 87 -22.61 27.44 -0.52
C TRP A 87 -23.03 28.30 -1.72
N LEU A 88 -22.20 29.30 -2.09
CA LEU A 88 -22.43 30.26 -3.18
C LEU A 88 -22.74 29.60 -4.52
N GLN A 89 -22.23 28.40 -4.75
CA GLN A 89 -22.49 27.61 -5.96
C GLN A 89 -23.98 27.44 -6.28
N TRP A 90 -24.87 27.46 -5.27
CA TRP A 90 -26.31 27.30 -5.44
C TRP A 90 -27.12 28.58 -5.23
N GLN A 91 -26.50 29.70 -4.85
CA GLN A 91 -27.23 30.95 -4.73
C GLN A 91 -27.32 31.69 -6.07
N PRO A 92 -28.46 32.34 -6.36
CA PRO A 92 -28.62 33.19 -7.54
C PRO A 92 -27.55 34.29 -7.66
N ALA A 93 -27.00 34.76 -6.53
CA ALA A 93 -25.97 35.79 -6.45
C ALA A 93 -24.54 35.24 -6.65
N GLY A 94 -24.33 33.91 -6.59
CA GLY A 94 -23.02 33.26 -6.70
C GLY A 94 -22.32 33.48 -8.05
N ALA A 95 -23.06 33.86 -9.09
CA ALA A 95 -22.51 34.20 -10.40
C ALA A 95 -21.59 35.44 -10.41
N THR A 96 -21.61 36.26 -9.34
CA THR A 96 -20.91 37.56 -9.31
C THR A 96 -19.67 37.60 -8.42
N ALA A 97 -19.43 36.59 -7.59
CA ALA A 97 -18.27 36.51 -6.69
C ALA A 97 -17.31 35.41 -7.16
N PRO A 98 -16.15 35.74 -7.75
CA PRO A 98 -15.16 34.75 -8.16
C PRO A 98 -14.38 34.25 -6.95
N LEU A 99 -15.01 33.48 -6.07
CA LEU A 99 -14.28 32.71 -5.07
C LEU A 99 -13.78 31.45 -5.76
N LEU A 100 -12.49 31.45 -6.12
CA LEU A 100 -11.82 30.25 -6.58
C LEU A 100 -11.51 29.37 -5.35
N PRO A 101 -12.25 28.27 -5.10
CA PRO A 101 -11.92 27.39 -4.00
C PRO A 101 -10.53 26.80 -4.21
N LEU A 102 -9.81 26.57 -3.11
CA LEU A 102 -8.48 25.94 -3.18
C LEU A 102 -8.58 24.49 -3.66
N SER A 103 -9.75 23.87 -3.50
CA SER A 103 -9.99 22.46 -3.83
C SER A 103 -11.31 22.23 -4.57
N PRO A 104 -11.29 22.15 -5.91
CA PRO A 104 -12.47 21.86 -6.72
C PRO A 104 -13.18 20.55 -6.35
N ALA A 105 -12.44 19.49 -6.02
CA ALA A 105 -13.02 18.21 -5.61
C ALA A 105 -13.84 18.34 -4.32
N TYR A 106 -13.34 19.10 -3.35
CA TYR A 106 -14.07 19.38 -2.11
C TYR A 106 -15.38 20.10 -2.41
N LEU A 107 -15.37 21.10 -3.31
CA LEU A 107 -16.58 21.81 -3.73
C LEU A 107 -17.60 20.84 -4.33
N THR A 108 -17.18 20.00 -5.28
CA THR A 108 -18.07 19.07 -5.98
C THR A 108 -18.81 18.12 -5.03
N PHE A 109 -18.15 17.64 -3.97
CA PHE A 109 -18.80 16.77 -2.98
C PHE A 109 -19.62 17.52 -1.93
N THR A 110 -19.11 18.67 -1.47
CA THR A 110 -19.73 19.39 -0.33
C THR A 110 -20.92 20.22 -0.77
N SER A 111 -20.86 20.82 -1.96
CA SER A 111 -21.89 21.71 -2.47
C SER A 111 -23.30 21.06 -2.52
N PRO A 112 -23.52 19.87 -3.11
CA PRO A 112 -24.85 19.24 -3.10
C PRO A 112 -25.32 18.88 -1.68
N LEU A 113 -24.41 18.54 -0.76
CA LEU A 113 -24.78 18.26 0.63
C LEU A 113 -25.29 19.52 1.34
N THR A 114 -24.64 20.66 1.12
CA THR A 114 -25.09 21.94 1.68
C THR A 114 -26.44 22.40 1.12
N GLN A 115 -26.77 21.98 -0.11
CA GLN A 115 -28.08 22.26 -0.72
C GLN A 115 -29.19 21.41 -0.07
N LEU A 116 -28.94 20.13 0.17
CA LEU A 116 -29.93 19.18 0.69
C LEU A 116 -30.17 19.32 2.20
N PHE A 117 -29.10 19.55 2.96
CA PHE A 117 -29.13 19.52 4.42
C PHE A 117 -28.88 20.89 5.07
N GLY A 118 -28.64 21.92 4.27
CA GLY A 118 -28.34 23.28 4.72
C GLY A 118 -26.85 23.53 4.99
N SER A 119 -26.51 24.79 5.25
CA SER A 119 -25.15 25.22 5.58
C SER A 119 -24.96 25.27 7.09
N SER A 120 -24.11 24.38 7.60
CA SER A 120 -23.58 24.43 8.98
C SER A 120 -22.09 24.10 8.96
N ASP A 121 -21.35 24.54 9.98
CA ASP A 121 -19.92 24.25 10.12
C ASP A 121 -19.66 22.73 10.14
N ALA A 122 -20.57 21.97 10.75
CA ALA A 122 -20.51 20.52 10.75
C ALA A 122 -20.71 19.92 9.34
N MET A 123 -21.63 20.47 8.54
CA MET A 123 -21.85 19.98 7.18
C MET A 123 -20.63 20.20 6.28
N MET A 124 -19.93 21.32 6.44
CA MET A 124 -18.72 21.64 5.68
C MET A 124 -17.57 20.66 5.99
N ARG A 125 -17.50 20.17 7.23
CA ARG A 125 -16.48 19.20 7.66
C ARG A 125 -16.88 17.74 7.45
N LEU A 126 -18.11 17.47 7.01
CA LEU A 126 -18.62 16.12 6.85
C LEU A 126 -17.84 15.32 5.79
N VAL A 127 -17.62 15.92 4.62
CA VAL A 127 -16.89 15.26 3.53
C VAL A 127 -15.44 14.93 3.95
N PRO A 128 -14.66 15.89 4.48
CA PRO A 128 -13.33 15.57 5.02
C PRO A 128 -13.32 14.49 6.08
N ALA A 129 -14.30 14.48 6.99
CA ALA A 129 -14.38 13.52 8.07
C ALA A 129 -14.64 12.09 7.58
N LEU A 130 -15.50 11.94 6.56
CA LEU A 130 -15.79 10.66 5.93
C LEU A 130 -14.58 10.11 5.17
N PHE A 131 -13.91 10.93 4.35
CA PHE A 131 -12.70 10.50 3.65
C PHE A 131 -11.57 10.17 4.63
N GLY A 132 -11.42 10.98 5.69
CA GLY A 132 -10.50 10.72 6.80
C GLY A 132 -10.76 9.39 7.53
N ALA A 133 -12.03 9.00 7.69
CA ALA A 133 -12.37 7.70 8.26
C ALA A 133 -12.11 6.56 7.26
N ALA A 134 -12.42 6.78 5.98
CA ALA A 134 -12.19 5.81 4.90
C ALA A 134 -10.70 5.44 4.74
N LEU A 135 -9.77 6.34 5.11
CA LEU A 135 -8.34 6.03 5.17
C LEU A 135 -8.01 4.85 6.07
N VAL A 136 -8.75 4.62 7.16
CA VAL A 136 -8.54 3.50 8.09
C VAL A 136 -8.91 2.15 7.45
N ALA A 137 -9.80 2.16 6.46
CA ALA A 137 -10.20 0.96 5.72
C ALA A 137 -9.25 0.63 4.55
N LEU A 138 -8.43 1.57 4.08
CA LEU A 138 -7.54 1.36 2.94
C LEU A 138 -6.55 0.19 3.11
N PRO A 139 -5.95 -0.07 4.29
CA PRO A 139 -5.08 -1.23 4.51
C PRO A 139 -5.77 -2.58 4.19
N TRP A 140 -7.10 -2.65 4.26
CA TRP A 140 -7.84 -3.86 3.92
C TRP A 140 -7.66 -4.25 2.45
N LEU A 141 -7.48 -3.28 1.53
CA LEU A 141 -7.20 -3.58 0.12
C LEU A 141 -5.85 -4.27 -0.07
N LEU A 142 -4.92 -4.10 0.89
CA LEU A 142 -3.60 -4.70 0.92
C LEU A 142 -3.53 -5.96 1.81
N ARG A 143 -4.67 -6.49 2.27
CA ARG A 143 -4.70 -7.66 3.17
C ARG A 143 -3.94 -8.88 2.62
N ARG A 144 -3.85 -9.03 1.29
CA ARG A 144 -3.10 -10.11 0.64
C ARG A 144 -1.59 -9.92 0.75
N GLN A 145 -1.10 -8.68 0.70
CA GLN A 145 0.32 -8.35 0.78
C GLN A 145 0.81 -8.18 2.22
N LEU A 146 0.00 -7.59 3.11
CA LEU A 146 0.37 -7.27 4.49
C LEU A 146 0.03 -8.37 5.50
N GLY A 147 -0.84 -9.31 5.13
CA GLY A 147 -1.45 -10.26 6.06
C GLY A 147 -2.38 -9.58 7.09
N PRO A 148 -3.00 -10.37 8.00
CA PRO A 148 -3.97 -9.85 8.96
C PRO A 148 -3.35 -8.92 9.99
N VAL A 149 -2.13 -9.22 10.47
CA VAL A 149 -1.44 -8.38 11.47
C VAL A 149 -1.00 -7.06 10.85
N GLY A 150 -0.38 -7.08 9.66
CA GLY A 150 0.07 -5.86 8.99
C GLY A 150 -1.09 -4.92 8.67
N MET A 151 -2.22 -5.46 8.20
CA MET A 151 -3.45 -4.70 7.97
C MET A 151 -3.91 -3.97 9.25
N LEU A 152 -4.01 -4.69 10.38
CA LEU A 152 -4.46 -4.12 11.65
C LEU A 152 -3.49 -3.07 12.18
N VAL A 153 -2.19 -3.34 12.15
CA VAL A 153 -1.17 -2.38 12.59
C VAL A 153 -1.22 -1.11 11.75
N SER A 154 -1.31 -1.22 10.43
CA SER A 154 -1.47 -0.04 9.55
C SER A 154 -2.75 0.74 9.86
N SER A 155 -3.89 0.06 10.03
CA SER A 155 -5.16 0.72 10.38
C SER A 155 -5.09 1.42 11.74
N VAL A 156 -4.45 0.82 12.75
CA VAL A 156 -4.23 1.44 14.07
C VAL A 156 -3.32 2.66 13.95
N LEU A 157 -2.22 2.57 13.21
CA LEU A 157 -1.30 3.70 13.00
C LEU A 157 -2.01 4.88 12.33
N ILE A 158 -2.80 4.62 11.29
CA ILE A 158 -3.62 5.62 10.62
C ILE A 158 -4.62 6.23 11.61
N LEU A 159 -5.33 5.39 12.36
CA LEU A 159 -6.31 5.84 13.35
C LEU A 159 -5.66 6.71 14.43
N THR A 160 -4.52 6.33 14.97
CA THR A 160 -3.84 7.09 16.04
C THR A 160 -3.10 8.33 15.54
N SER A 161 -2.97 8.52 14.22
CA SER A 161 -2.20 9.62 13.66
C SER A 161 -2.88 10.98 13.91
N PRO A 162 -2.21 11.91 14.61
CA PRO A 162 -2.78 13.24 14.87
C PRO A 162 -2.93 14.04 13.58
N THR A 163 -2.02 13.88 12.62
CA THR A 163 -2.05 14.60 11.34
C THR A 163 -3.26 14.22 10.50
N ILE A 164 -3.57 12.92 10.38
CA ILE A 164 -4.72 12.45 9.60
C ILE A 164 -6.02 12.93 10.23
N THR A 165 -6.07 12.95 11.55
CA THR A 165 -7.24 13.43 12.29
C THR A 165 -7.42 14.94 12.12
N ALA A 166 -6.34 15.71 12.20
CA ALA A 166 -6.39 17.15 11.98
C ALA A 166 -6.94 17.46 10.59
N MET A 167 -6.44 16.78 9.55
CA MET A 167 -6.92 16.93 8.17
C MET A 167 -8.38 16.47 7.99
N ALA A 168 -8.82 15.45 8.71
CA ALA A 168 -10.21 14.98 8.68
C ALA A 168 -11.20 15.96 9.31
N ARG A 169 -10.73 16.89 10.16
CA ARG A 169 -11.55 17.87 10.88
C ARG A 169 -11.52 19.28 10.29
N THR A 170 -10.70 19.51 9.26
CA THR A 170 -10.62 20.79 8.55
C THR A 170 -11.48 20.76 7.29
N ALA A 171 -12.26 21.81 7.03
CA ALA A 171 -13.03 21.98 5.79
C ALA A 171 -12.13 22.32 4.58
N ASP A 172 -11.30 21.34 4.19
CA ASP A 172 -10.31 21.46 3.13
C ASP A 172 -10.18 20.15 2.32
N GLY A 173 -9.60 20.25 1.12
CA GLY A 173 -9.36 19.10 0.23
C GLY A 173 -8.23 18.17 0.68
N SER A 174 -7.49 18.47 1.74
CA SER A 174 -6.33 17.69 2.20
C SER A 174 -6.63 16.23 2.56
N SER A 175 -7.78 15.95 3.18
CA SER A 175 -8.19 14.58 3.51
C SER A 175 -8.52 13.76 2.25
N LEU A 176 -9.20 14.36 1.27
CA LEU A 176 -9.45 13.75 -0.04
C LEU A 176 -8.14 13.52 -0.80
N ALA A 177 -7.20 14.48 -0.73
CA ALA A 177 -5.88 14.37 -1.34
C ALA A 177 -5.12 13.15 -0.78
N LEU A 178 -5.12 12.99 0.54
CA LEU A 178 -4.47 11.87 1.21
C LEU A 178 -5.13 10.53 0.86
N PHE A 179 -6.46 10.49 0.86
CA PHE A 179 -7.21 9.30 0.44
C PHE A 179 -6.91 8.92 -1.02
N ALA A 180 -6.97 9.88 -1.94
CA ALA A 180 -6.69 9.68 -3.35
C ALA A 180 -5.24 9.22 -3.57
N ALA A 181 -4.26 9.82 -2.88
CA ALA A 181 -2.86 9.43 -2.98
C ALA A 181 -2.62 8.01 -2.44
N LEU A 182 -3.18 7.67 -1.29
CA LEU A 182 -2.99 6.34 -0.71
C LEU A 182 -3.69 5.28 -1.55
N LEU A 183 -4.92 5.53 -2.01
CA LEU A 183 -5.62 4.59 -2.87
C LEU A 183 -4.94 4.46 -4.24
N LEU A 184 -4.38 5.55 -4.80
CA LEU A 184 -3.56 5.49 -6.01
C LEU A 184 -2.33 4.60 -5.81
N ALA A 185 -1.61 4.76 -4.70
CA ALA A 185 -0.46 3.92 -4.37
C ALA A 185 -0.85 2.44 -4.21
N ILE A 186 -1.99 2.18 -3.55
CA ILE A 186 -2.57 0.83 -3.41
C ILE A 186 -2.91 0.24 -4.78
N SER A 187 -3.61 1.01 -5.63
CA SER A 187 -3.97 0.59 -6.98
C SER A 187 -2.73 0.29 -7.83
N TRP A 188 -1.66 1.08 -7.67
CA TRP A 188 -0.38 0.82 -8.31
C TRP A 188 0.23 -0.51 -7.84
N ILE A 189 0.35 -0.73 -6.53
CA ILE A 189 0.86 -2.00 -5.97
C ILE A 189 0.04 -3.20 -6.46
N ARG A 190 -1.29 -3.07 -6.44
CA ARG A 190 -2.19 -4.15 -6.87
C ARG A 190 -2.18 -4.38 -8.36
N LEU A 191 -1.89 -3.36 -9.17
CA LEU A 191 -1.70 -3.53 -10.60
C LEU A 191 -0.47 -4.41 -10.90
N TYR A 192 0.65 -4.18 -10.21
CA TYR A 192 1.85 -5.02 -10.36
C TYR A 192 1.65 -6.43 -9.80
N ALA A 193 0.96 -6.57 -8.68
CA ALA A 193 0.77 -7.86 -8.02
C ALA A 193 -0.29 -8.75 -8.69
N ASP A 194 -1.46 -8.19 -9.02
CA ASP A 194 -2.61 -8.94 -9.56
C ASP A 194 -2.68 -8.90 -11.10
N GLY A 195 -2.05 -7.92 -11.77
CA GLY A 195 -2.12 -7.73 -13.23
C GLY A 195 -3.49 -7.31 -13.78
N ASP A 196 -4.47 -7.01 -12.90
CA ASP A 196 -5.86 -6.78 -13.28
C ASP A 196 -6.12 -5.32 -13.71
N ARG A 197 -6.74 -5.14 -14.89
CA ARG A 197 -7.09 -3.83 -15.46
C ARG A 197 -8.03 -3.00 -14.60
N ARG A 198 -8.82 -3.60 -13.69
CA ARG A 198 -9.65 -2.81 -12.76
C ARG A 198 -8.81 -1.83 -11.92
N TRP A 199 -7.58 -2.21 -11.59
CA TRP A 199 -6.68 -1.37 -10.80
C TRP A 199 -6.16 -0.18 -11.59
N LEU A 200 -5.99 -0.31 -12.91
CA LEU A 200 -5.68 0.82 -13.80
C LEU A 200 -6.79 1.87 -13.79
N PHE A 201 -8.06 1.44 -13.90
CA PHE A 201 -9.18 2.38 -13.86
C PHE A 201 -9.29 3.07 -12.50
N SER A 202 -9.08 2.34 -11.41
CA SER A 202 -9.06 2.94 -10.07
C SER A 202 -7.90 3.93 -9.90
N ALA A 203 -6.71 3.61 -10.41
CA ALA A 203 -5.55 4.51 -10.38
C ALA A 203 -5.81 5.78 -11.19
N ALA A 204 -6.33 5.64 -12.42
CA ALA A 204 -6.67 6.79 -13.25
C ALA A 204 -7.75 7.68 -12.60
N ALA A 205 -8.78 7.06 -11.99
CA ALA A 205 -9.81 7.79 -11.27
C ALA A 205 -9.25 8.53 -10.04
N MET A 206 -8.39 7.90 -9.25
CA MET A 206 -7.77 8.53 -8.09
C MET A 206 -6.75 9.59 -8.47
N LEU A 207 -6.05 9.42 -9.59
CA LEU A 207 -5.16 10.44 -10.13
C LEU A 207 -5.97 11.68 -10.56
N GLY A 208 -7.05 11.49 -11.33
CA GLY A 208 -7.94 12.57 -11.73
C GLY A 208 -8.58 13.28 -10.53
N LEU A 209 -9.07 12.50 -9.55
CA LEU A 209 -9.61 13.04 -8.31
C LEU A 209 -8.54 13.84 -7.54
N GLY A 210 -7.37 13.25 -7.31
CA GLY A 210 -6.28 13.86 -6.57
C GLY A 210 -5.78 15.17 -7.18
N LEU A 211 -5.70 15.27 -8.51
CA LEU A 211 -5.37 16.51 -9.21
C LEU A 211 -6.37 17.64 -8.96
N ALA A 212 -7.61 17.32 -8.59
CA ALA A 212 -8.66 18.29 -8.25
C ALA A 212 -8.78 18.55 -6.74
N THR A 213 -7.95 17.94 -5.89
CA THR A 213 -8.02 18.09 -4.42
C THR A 213 -7.19 19.28 -3.92
N ALA A 214 -6.12 19.04 -3.17
CA ALA A 214 -5.31 20.05 -2.51
C ALA A 214 -3.83 19.95 -2.94
N PRO A 215 -3.04 21.01 -2.75
CA PRO A 215 -1.62 21.01 -3.11
C PRO A 215 -0.81 19.85 -2.48
N LEU A 216 -1.27 19.34 -1.33
CA LEU A 216 -0.73 18.16 -0.67
C LEU A 216 -0.59 16.96 -1.61
N PHE A 217 -1.54 16.77 -2.55
CA PHE A 217 -1.51 15.65 -3.48
C PHE A 217 -0.27 15.66 -4.38
N TYR A 218 0.14 16.82 -4.88
CA TYR A 218 1.33 16.94 -5.72
C TYR A 218 2.61 16.60 -4.94
N GLY A 219 2.67 17.00 -3.66
CA GLY A 219 3.76 16.62 -2.77
C GLY A 219 3.83 15.11 -2.58
N LEU A 220 2.69 14.46 -2.31
CA LEU A 220 2.61 13.02 -2.15
C LEU A 220 2.96 12.27 -3.45
N LEU A 221 2.51 12.77 -4.60
CA LEU A 221 2.90 12.22 -5.91
C LEU A 221 4.40 12.31 -6.14
N LEU A 222 5.00 13.46 -5.85
CA LEU A 222 6.44 13.65 -6.00
C LEU A 222 7.21 12.71 -5.07
N THR A 223 6.82 12.62 -3.80
CA THR A 223 7.44 11.71 -2.82
C THR A 223 7.29 10.25 -3.25
N GLY A 224 6.11 9.85 -3.72
CA GLY A 224 5.87 8.49 -4.23
C GLY A 224 6.71 8.18 -5.46
N TYR A 225 6.82 9.12 -6.40
CA TYR A 225 7.66 9.00 -7.59
C TYR A 225 9.14 8.88 -7.24
N LEU A 226 9.64 9.72 -6.33
CA LEU A 226 11.02 9.65 -5.84
C LEU A 226 11.30 8.34 -5.12
N GLY A 227 10.38 7.89 -4.26
CA GLY A 227 10.48 6.59 -3.59
C GLY A 227 10.57 5.44 -4.60
N TRP A 228 9.74 5.46 -5.64
CA TRP A 228 9.78 4.47 -6.71
C TRP A 228 11.10 4.53 -7.52
N GLN A 229 11.59 5.72 -7.84
CA GLN A 229 12.89 5.90 -8.52
C GLN A 229 14.06 5.40 -7.67
N LEU A 230 14.05 5.64 -6.36
CA LEU A 230 15.07 5.12 -5.46
C LEU A 230 14.99 3.59 -5.38
N GLN A 231 13.78 3.04 -5.26
CA GLN A 231 13.58 1.59 -5.23
C GLN A 231 14.06 0.92 -6.52
N SER A 232 13.74 1.47 -7.69
CA SER A 232 14.14 0.90 -8.98
C SER A 232 15.64 0.97 -9.22
N ARG A 233 16.33 1.96 -8.64
CA ARG A 233 17.79 2.10 -8.71
C ARG A 233 18.55 1.24 -7.72
N TYR A 234 18.03 1.05 -6.51
CA TYR A 234 18.75 0.38 -5.42
C TYR A 234 18.25 -1.03 -5.11
N GLY A 235 17.17 -1.50 -5.75
CA GLY A 235 16.68 -2.88 -5.61
C GLY A 235 16.28 -3.27 -4.17
N LEU A 236 15.98 -2.30 -3.30
CA LEU A 236 15.81 -2.49 -1.84
C LEU A 236 14.67 -3.44 -1.43
N VAL A 237 13.87 -3.94 -2.38
CA VAL A 237 12.74 -4.87 -2.15
C VAL A 237 12.84 -6.11 -3.05
N ALA A 238 13.95 -6.34 -3.75
CA ALA A 238 14.11 -7.47 -4.68
C ALA A 238 14.34 -8.82 -3.99
N GLU A 239 14.58 -8.86 -2.68
CA GLU A 239 14.77 -10.10 -1.92
C GLU A 239 13.55 -10.39 -1.02
N TRP A 240 12.36 -10.46 -1.60
CA TRP A 240 11.30 -11.35 -1.08
C TRP A 240 11.46 -12.73 -1.76
N ASP A 241 12.71 -13.20 -1.84
CA ASP A 241 12.95 -14.59 -2.18
C ASP A 241 12.36 -15.42 -1.05
N ARG A 242 11.53 -16.39 -1.41
CA ARG A 242 10.78 -17.16 -0.43
C ARG A 242 11.82 -17.84 0.45
N PRO A 243 11.79 -17.69 1.79
CA PRO A 243 12.45 -18.67 2.60
C PRO A 243 11.65 -19.95 2.36
N GLU A 244 12.10 -20.75 1.40
CA GLU A 244 12.04 -22.18 1.56
C GLU A 244 12.69 -22.43 2.92
N LEU A 245 11.86 -22.47 3.95
CA LEU A 245 12.22 -23.03 5.24
C LEU A 245 12.54 -24.48 4.92
N ASN A 246 13.81 -24.69 4.59
CA ASN A 246 14.44 -25.97 4.50
C ASN A 246 14.19 -26.64 5.85
N ARG A 247 13.11 -27.43 5.94
CA ARG A 247 12.74 -28.19 7.12
C ARG A 247 13.82 -29.22 7.50
N ALA A 248 14.92 -29.31 6.74
CA ALA A 248 16.06 -30.14 7.04
C ALA A 248 17.05 -29.52 8.05
N ASP A 249 17.19 -28.19 8.16
CA ASP A 249 18.33 -27.61 8.88
C ASP A 249 18.17 -27.56 10.42
N TRP A 250 16.95 -27.47 10.97
CA TRP A 250 16.76 -27.43 12.42
C TRP A 250 16.98 -28.78 13.12
N ARG A 251 16.97 -29.89 12.38
CA ARG A 251 17.31 -31.22 12.93
C ARG A 251 18.81 -31.43 13.06
N GLN A 252 19.62 -30.71 12.30
CA GLN A 252 21.08 -30.85 12.33
C GLN A 252 21.72 -29.96 13.40
N ALA A 253 21.12 -28.81 13.71
CA ALA A 253 21.61 -27.90 14.75
C ALA A 253 21.45 -28.42 16.20
N GLY A 254 20.68 -29.51 16.41
CA GLY A 254 20.42 -30.08 17.74
C GLY A 254 21.23 -31.33 18.09
N LEU A 255 22.13 -31.80 17.21
CA LEU A 255 22.87 -33.06 17.39
C LEU A 255 24.38 -32.88 17.67
N THR A 256 24.82 -31.66 17.97
CA THR A 256 26.20 -31.36 18.37
C THR A 256 26.26 -30.63 19.71
N ALA A 257 25.66 -31.24 20.74
CA ALA A 257 25.85 -30.85 22.14
C ALA A 257 25.97 -32.11 23.01
#